data_AF-A0A1M5HFS0-F1
#
_entry.id   AF-A0A1M5HFS0-F1
#
_cell.length_a   1.000
_cell.length_b   1.000
_cell.length_c   1.000
_cell.angle_alpha   90.00
_cell.angle_beta   90.00
_cell.angle_gamma   90.00
#
_symmetry.space_group_name_H-M   'P 1'
#
loop_
_entity.id
_entity.type
_entity.pdbx_description
1 polymer ?
#
loop_
_entity_poly.entity_id
_entity_poly.type
_entity_poly.pdbx_seq_one_letter_code
_entity_poly.pdbx_strand_id
1 'polypeptide(L)'
;MQPVGWHVEVEFDEDDSHTRAAALLRLRDGSELRARGRASREPTDPNEPRIGEELAGARALMDLAQQLMAKAGAEVRDLERAKG
;
A
#
# COMPACT_ATOMS: atom_id res chain seq x y z
N MET A 1 23.22 16.48 2.65
CA MET A 1 22.22 15.83 3.52
C MET A 1 21.91 14.47 2.91
N GLN A 2 22.05 13.37 3.66
CA GLN A 2 21.63 12.05 3.17
C GLN A 2 20.10 11.93 3.30
N PRO A 3 19.39 11.44 2.28
CA PRO A 3 17.95 11.27 2.36
C PRO A 3 17.61 10.20 3.40
N VAL A 4 16.60 10.49 4.21
CA VAL A 4 15.96 9.50 5.07
C VAL A 4 14.92 8.74 4.24
N GLY A 5 15.13 7.44 4.05
CA GLY A 5 14.27 6.60 3.22
C GLY A 5 13.35 5.68 4.02
N TRP A 6 12.21 5.35 3.43
CA TRP A 6 11.36 4.22 3.80
C TRP A 6 11.33 3.21 2.65
N HIS A 7 11.09 1.95 2.98
CA HIS A 7 10.88 0.89 2.00
C HIS A 7 9.46 0.37 2.13
N VAL A 8 8.80 0.19 0.99
CA VAL A 8 7.54 -0.55 0.89
C VAL A 8 7.86 -1.89 0.24
N GLU A 9 7.57 -2.97 0.95
CA GLU A 9 7.61 -4.33 0.40
C GLU A 9 6.27 -4.59 -0.28
N VAL A 10 6.28 -5.01 -1.55
CA VAL A 10 5.07 -5.39 -2.28
C VAL A 10 5.25 -6.80 -2.82
N GLU A 11 4.32 -7.69 -2.48
CA GLU A 11 4.28 -9.06 -2.95
C GLU A 11 3.02 -9.28 -3.78
N PHE A 12 3.14 -10.12 -4.81
CA PHE A 12 2.06 -10.45 -5.74
C PHE A 12 1.71 -11.95 -5.67
N ASP A 13 0.42 -12.24 -5.79
CA ASP A 13 -0.14 -13.58 -5.91
C ASP A 13 -1.11 -13.57 -7.10
N GLU A 14 -0.85 -14.42 -8.10
CA GLU A 14 -1.51 -14.37 -9.41
C GLU A 14 -2.08 -15.73 -9.82
N ASP A 15 -3.29 -15.69 -10.39
CA ASP A 15 -3.91 -16.78 -11.14
C ASP A 15 -4.27 -16.34 -12.57
N ASP A 16 -4.85 -17.24 -13.36
CA ASP A 16 -5.19 -17.01 -14.78
C ASP A 16 -6.07 -15.79 -15.04
N SER A 17 -6.72 -15.21 -14.02
CA SER A 17 -7.67 -14.10 -14.16
C SER A 17 -7.58 -13.05 -13.05
N HIS A 18 -6.83 -13.29 -11.98
CA HIS A 18 -6.71 -12.39 -10.85
C HIS A 18 -5.26 -12.15 -10.46
N THR A 19 -4.93 -10.89 -10.21
CA THR A 19 -3.71 -10.48 -9.51
C THR A 19 -4.08 -9.90 -8.16
N ARG A 20 -3.37 -10.30 -7.11
CA ARG A 20 -3.48 -9.76 -5.76
C ARG A 20 -2.14 -9.16 -5.37
N ALA A 21 -2.17 -8.02 -4.70
CA ALA A 21 -1.00 -7.37 -4.15
C ALA A 21 -1.16 -7.22 -2.63
N ALA A 22 -0.09 -7.47 -1.89
CA ALA A 22 0.04 -7.13 -0.47
C ALA A 22 1.21 -6.17 -0.32
N ALA A 23 0.97 -5.02 0.32
CA ALA A 23 2.00 -4.02 0.60
C ALA A 23 2.25 -3.89 2.11
N LEU A 24 3.51 -3.80 2.50
CA LEU A 24 3.97 -3.60 3.88
C LEU A 24 4.91 -2.40 3.95
N LEU A 25 4.59 -1.44 4.82
CA LEU A 25 5.46 -0.32 5.18
C LEU A 25 5.82 -0.41 6.65
N ARG A 26 7.12 -0.41 6.95
CA ARG A 26 7.65 -0.31 8.31
C ARG A 26 8.13 1.11 8.58
N LEU A 27 7.52 1.77 9.56
CA LEU A 27 7.85 3.13 9.98
C LEU A 27 8.90 3.14 11.10
N ARG A 28 9.52 4.29 11.32
CA ARG A 28 10.63 4.46 12.28
C ARG A 28 10.22 4.34 13.74
N ASP A 29 8.95 4.62 14.02
CA ASP A 29 8.35 4.45 15.34
C ASP A 29 8.04 2.97 15.65
N GLY A 30 8.39 2.05 14.75
CA GLY A 30 8.16 0.62 14.87
C GLY A 30 6.77 0.18 14.40
N SER A 31 5.91 1.10 13.94
CA SER A 31 4.60 0.74 13.41
C SER A 31 4.69 0.12 12.02
N GLU A 32 3.82 -0.85 11.75
CA GLU A 32 3.66 -1.48 10.44
C GLU A 32 2.30 -1.09 9.85
N LEU A 33 2.30 -0.65 8.58
CA LEU A 33 1.08 -0.48 7.80
C LEU A 33 1.01 -1.57 6.74
N ARG A 34 -0.16 -2.19 6.60
CA ARG A 34 -0.41 -3.31 5.69
C ARG A 34 -1.60 -2.98 4.81
N ALA A 35 -1.40 -3.07 3.51
CA ALA A 35 -2.41 -2.74 2.52
C ALA A 35 -2.57 -3.86 1.50
N ARG A 36 -3.72 -3.90 0.83
CA ARG A 36 -4.01 -4.90 -0.19
C ARG A 36 -4.61 -4.27 -1.43
N GLY A 37 -4.28 -4.83 -2.58
CA GLY A 37 -4.86 -4.47 -3.86
C GLY A 37 -5.22 -5.72 -4.65
N ARG A 38 -6.16 -5.57 -5.59
CA ARG A 38 -6.56 -6.66 -6.49
C ARG A 38 -6.82 -6.10 -7.87
N ALA A 39 -6.57 -6.90 -8.88
CA ALA A 39 -6.97 -6.67 -10.27
C ALA A 39 -7.57 -7.96 -10.83
N SER A 40 -8.57 -7.80 -11.69
CA SER A 40 -9.17 -8.90 -12.46
C SER A 40 -9.01 -8.58 -13.93
N ARG A 41 -8.68 -9.59 -14.72
CA ARG A 41 -8.65 -9.53 -16.17
C ARG A 41 -10.02 -9.92 -16.72
N GLU A 42 -10.52 -9.18 -17.71
CA GLU A 42 -11.71 -9.63 -18.44
C GLU A 42 -11.39 -10.86 -19.31
N PRO A 43 -12.33 -11.79 -19.52
CA PRO A 43 -12.06 -13.01 -20.28
C PRO A 43 -11.60 -12.76 -21.73
N THR A 44 -11.98 -11.61 -22.30
CA THR A 44 -11.63 -11.19 -23.66
C THR A 44 -10.28 -10.50 -23.77
N ASP A 45 -9.68 -10.10 -22.64
CA ASP A 45 -8.42 -9.37 -22.64
C ASP A 45 -7.23 -10.32 -22.78
N PRO A 46 -6.15 -9.91 -23.45
CA PRO A 46 -4.91 -10.66 -23.51
C PRO A 46 -4.37 -11.00 -22.12
N ASN A 47 -3.85 -12.21 -21.94
CA ASN A 47 -3.21 -12.61 -20.69
C ASN A 47 -1.84 -11.92 -20.53
N GLU A 48 -1.84 -10.71 -19.97
CA GLU A 48 -0.65 -9.91 -19.73
C GLU A 48 -0.47 -9.64 -18.22
N PRO A 49 0.20 -10.54 -17.48
CA PRO A 49 0.28 -10.50 -16.00
C PRO A 49 0.75 -9.16 -15.43
N ARG A 50 1.72 -8.52 -16.11
CA ARG A 50 2.29 -7.21 -15.74
C ARG A 50 1.23 -6.13 -15.50
N ILE A 51 0.14 -6.11 -16.28
CA ILE A 51 -0.93 -5.12 -16.13
C ILE A 51 -1.70 -5.36 -14.81
N GLY A 52 -1.93 -6.63 -14.47
CA GLY A 52 -2.54 -7.02 -13.22
C GLY A 52 -1.68 -6.61 -12.02
N GLU A 53 -0.37 -6.81 -12.09
CA GLU A 53 0.60 -6.37 -11.07
C GLU A 53 0.58 -4.85 -10.88
N GLU A 54 0.67 -4.09 -11.97
CA GLU A 54 0.63 -2.63 -11.92
C GLU A 54 -0.67 -2.12 -11.27
N LEU A 55 -1.82 -2.66 -11.67
CA LEU A 55 -3.12 -2.25 -11.15
C LEU A 55 -3.33 -2.68 -9.69
N ALA A 56 -3.03 -3.93 -9.34
CA ALA A 56 -3.15 -4.42 -7.98
C ALA A 56 -2.16 -3.70 -7.05
N GLY A 57 -0.92 -3.49 -7.50
CA GLY A 57 0.11 -2.74 -6.80
C GLY A 57 -0.31 -1.30 -6.55
N ALA A 58 -0.77 -0.58 -7.58
CA ALA A 58 -1.27 0.79 -7.44
C ALA A 58 -2.41 0.89 -6.41
N ARG A 59 -3.34 -0.07 -6.42
CA ARG A 59 -4.45 -0.12 -5.46
C ARG A 59 -3.95 -0.37 -4.03
N ALA A 60 -2.99 -1.28 -3.84
CA ALA A 60 -2.37 -1.52 -2.54
C ALA A 60 -1.62 -0.28 -2.03
N LEU A 61 -0.89 0.41 -2.91
CA LEU A 61 -0.15 1.64 -2.57
C LEU A 61 -1.08 2.81 -2.25
N MET A 62 -2.22 2.92 -2.94
CA MET A 62 -3.25 3.93 -2.63
C MET A 62 -3.84 3.72 -1.23
N ASP A 63 -4.21 2.49 -0.89
CA ASP A 63 -4.68 2.12 0.44
C ASP A 63 -3.60 2.42 1.50
N LEU A 64 -2.34 2.04 1.24
CA LEU A 64 -1.22 2.34 2.12
C LEU A 64 -1.03 3.84 2.36
N ALA A 65 -1.16 4.66 1.31
CA ALA A 65 -1.08 6.11 1.42
C ALA A 65 -2.23 6.67 2.27
N GLN A 66 -3.45 6.16 2.09
CA GLN A 66 -4.61 6.54 2.91
C GLN A 66 -4.41 6.19 4.38
N GLN A 67 -3.91 4.99 4.68
CA GLN A 67 -3.60 4.57 6.05
C GLN A 67 -2.52 5.46 6.69
N LEU A 68 -1.47 5.80 5.93
CA LEU A 68 -0.39 6.65 6.42
C LEU A 68 -0.89 8.06 6.74
N MET A 69 -1.72 8.65 5.88
CA MET A 69 -2.36 9.94 6.14
C MET A 69 -3.26 9.88 7.38
N ALA A 70 -4.04 8.80 7.55
CA ALA A 70 -4.91 8.63 8.71
C ALA A 70 -4.12 8.52 10.02
N LYS A 71 -3.02 7.77 10.03
CA LYS A 71 -2.11 7.66 11.17
C LYS A 71 -1.49 9.01 11.55
N ALA A 72 -0.90 9.71 10.58
CA ALA A 72 -0.33 11.04 10.82
C ALA A 72 -1.38 12.03 11.36
N GLY A 73 -2.60 12.00 10.80
CA GLY A 73 -3.70 12.82 11.29
C GLY A 73 -4.12 12.49 12.73
N ALA A 74 -4.05 11.22 13.14
CA ALA A 74 -4.31 10.83 14.53
C ALA A 74 -3.24 11.37 15.49
N GLU A 75 -1.96 11.22 15.14
CA GLU A 75 -0.84 11.71 15.95
C GLU A 75 -0.89 13.22 16.16
N VAL A 76 -1.23 13.98 15.12
CA VAL A 76 -1.42 15.44 15.24
C VAL A 76 -2.50 15.76 16.27
N ARG A 77 -3.66 15.09 16.21
CA ARG A 77 -4.75 15.32 17.17
C ARG A 77 -4.35 14.96 18.61
N ASP A 78 -3.58 13.88 18.80
CA ASP A 78 -3.13 13.46 20.12
C ASP A 78 -2.12 14.47 20.71
N LEU A 79 -1.21 14.99 19.89
CA LEU A 79 -0.27 16.04 20.28
C LEU A 79 -0.97 17.35 20.63
N GLU A 80 -2.07 17.70 19.95
CA GLU A 80 -2.88 18.87 20.26
C GLU A 80 -3.59 18.72 21.62
N ARG A 81 -4.13 17.54 21.92
CA ARG A 81 -4.78 17.25 23.21
C ARG A 81 -3.80 17.29 24.39
N ALA A 82 -2.58 16.81 24.20
CA ALA A 82 -1.57 16.78 25.25
C ALA A 82 -1.02 18.17 25.63
N LYS A 83 -1.31 19.21 24.84
CA LYS A 83 -0.88 20.60 25.08
C LYS A 83 -1.88 21.42 25.91
N GLY A 84 -3.12 20.95 26.04
CA GLY A 84 -4.20 21.62 26.79
C GLY A 84 -4.37 21.03 28.18
#